data_AF-A0A1J5L4F7-F1
#
_entry.id   AF-A0A1J5L4F7-F1
#
_cell.length_a   1.000
_cell.length_b   1.000
_cell.length_c   1.000
_cell.angle_alpha   90.00
_cell.angle_beta   90.00
_cell.angle_gamma   90.00
#
_symmetry.space_group_name_H-M   'P 1'
#
loop_
_entity.id
_entity.type
_entity.pdbx_description
1 polymer ?
#
loop_
_entity_poly.entity_id
_entity_poly.type
_entity_poly.pdbx_seq_one_letter_code
_entity_poly.pdbx_strand_id
1 'polypeptide(L)'
;MGDFAMMGPKQEAQAALFYEFSLEDHIPQDHLLRSIDRFVDLDDIRQYLANFYSHTGRPSVDPELLIRMLLVGYCFGIRSERRLCDEVHLILAYRW
;
A
#
# COMPACT_ATOMS: atom_id res chain seq x y z
N MET A 1 -12.74 19.90 8.92
CA MET A 1 -12.76 20.16 7.46
C MET A 1 -11.86 19.14 6.79
N GLY A 2 -12.32 18.05 6.18
CA GLY A 2 -13.53 17.25 6.42
C GLY A 2 -13.07 15.79 6.56
N ASP A 3 -13.76 15.00 7.37
CA ASP A 3 -13.44 13.58 7.52
C ASP A 3 -13.64 12.88 6.18
N PHE A 4 -12.56 12.36 5.61
CA PHE A 4 -12.60 11.49 4.43
C PHE A 4 -13.14 10.12 4.82
N ALA A 5 -14.36 10.07 5.36
CA ALA A 5 -14.94 8.95 6.09
C ALA A 5 -14.91 7.61 5.32
N MET A 6 -14.79 7.66 3.99
CA MET A 6 -14.77 6.49 3.12
C MET A 6 -13.44 6.21 2.42
N MET A 7 -12.48 7.13 2.50
CA MET A 7 -11.12 6.86 2.06
C MET A 7 -10.47 5.95 3.12
N GLY A 8 -9.85 4.86 2.68
CA GLY A 8 -9.23 3.91 3.61
C GLY A 8 -8.27 4.59 4.58
N PRO A 9 -8.22 4.14 5.85
CA PRO A 9 -7.22 4.64 6.79
C PRO A 9 -5.83 4.39 6.21
N LYS A 10 -4.91 5.35 6.39
CA LYS A 10 -3.50 5.09 6.09
C LYS A 10 -3.07 3.95 6.99
N GLN A 11 -2.55 2.86 6.40
CA GLN A 11 -1.92 1.83 7.21
C GLN A 11 -0.65 2.42 7.79
N GLU A 12 -0.50 2.42 9.10
CA GLU A 12 0.74 2.86 9.76
C GLU A 12 1.33 1.66 10.49
N ALA A 13 2.58 1.33 10.15
CA ALA A 13 3.28 0.22 10.76
C ALA A 13 3.55 0.55 12.21
N GLN A 14 2.84 -0.09 13.14
CA GLN A 14 3.26 -0.09 14.53
C GLN A 14 4.50 -0.97 14.68
N ALA A 15 5.66 -0.40 14.37
CA ALA A 15 6.97 -1.05 14.44
C ALA A 15 7.42 -1.42 15.88
N ALA A 16 6.61 -1.19 16.91
CA ALA A 16 7.11 -1.04 18.28
C ALA A 16 6.66 -2.13 19.29
N LEU A 17 6.02 -3.23 18.88
CA LEU A 17 5.54 -4.24 19.85
C LEU A 17 6.07 -5.67 19.66
N PHE A 18 6.85 -5.93 18.61
CA PHE A 18 7.50 -7.24 18.44
C PHE A 18 9.00 -7.03 18.21
N TYR A 19 9.78 -7.60 19.14
CA TYR A 19 11.22 -7.70 19.10
C TYR A 19 11.71 -8.12 17.69
N GLU A 20 12.43 -7.21 17.02
CA GLU A 20 13.61 -7.52 16.22
C GLU A 20 13.45 -8.56 15.10
N PHE A 21 12.42 -8.39 14.26
CA PHE A 21 12.36 -9.06 12.96
C PHE A 21 12.20 -8.01 11.85
N SER A 22 13.30 -7.29 11.56
CA SER A 22 13.36 -6.39 10.41
C SER A 22 13.42 -7.23 9.13
N LEU A 23 12.25 -7.57 8.59
CA LEU A 23 12.13 -8.26 7.30
C LEU A 23 12.68 -7.43 6.13
N GLU A 24 12.93 -6.14 6.33
CA GLU A 24 13.76 -5.34 5.44
C GLU A 24 15.09 -6.05 5.17
N ASP A 25 15.74 -6.63 6.18
CA ASP A 25 17.01 -7.33 6.00
C ASP A 25 16.88 -8.64 5.18
N HIS A 26 15.66 -9.17 5.04
CA HIS A 26 15.37 -10.39 4.27
C HIS A 26 14.88 -10.13 2.84
N ILE A 27 14.43 -8.91 2.52
CA ILE A 27 14.11 -8.54 1.13
C ILE A 27 15.43 -8.15 0.45
N PRO A 28 15.87 -8.89 -0.59
CA PRO A 28 17.10 -8.57 -1.31
C PRO A 28 17.14 -7.09 -1.69
N GLN A 29 18.29 -6.44 -1.52
CA GLN A 29 18.42 -5.01 -1.85
C GLN A 29 18.09 -4.70 -3.31
N ASP A 30 18.25 -5.68 -4.20
CA ASP A 30 17.94 -5.62 -5.63
C ASP A 30 16.48 -5.97 -5.96
N HIS A 31 15.61 -6.11 -4.94
CA HIS A 31 14.22 -6.44 -5.18
C HIS A 31 13.47 -5.22 -5.76
N LEU A 32 12.76 -5.44 -6.87
CA LEU A 32 12.02 -4.41 -7.59
C LEU A 32 11.10 -3.56 -6.70
N LEU A 33 10.55 -4.16 -5.64
CA LEU A 33 9.72 -3.47 -4.64
C LEU A 33 10.46 -2.36 -3.88
N ARG A 34 11.74 -2.56 -3.53
CA ARG A 34 12.57 -1.53 -2.89
C ARG A 34 12.79 -0.36 -3.82
N SER A 35 13.00 -0.64 -5.11
CA SER A 35 13.10 0.40 -6.14
C SER A 35 11.77 1.14 -6.30
N ILE A 36 10.64 0.45 -6.38
CA ILE A 36 9.31 1.09 -6.53
C ILE A 36 9.07 2.09 -5.41
N ASP A 37 9.24 1.71 -4.16
CA ASP A 37 9.00 2.61 -3.00
C ASP A 37 10.02 3.74 -2.86
N ARG A 38 11.26 3.54 -3.31
CA ARG A 38 12.25 4.63 -3.37
C ARG A 38 11.87 5.69 -4.40
N PHE A 39 11.30 5.26 -5.53
CA PHE A 39 11.06 6.14 -6.68
C PHE A 39 9.61 6.62 -6.81
N VAL A 40 8.68 6.00 -6.10
CA VAL A 40 7.25 6.32 -6.14
C VAL A 40 6.87 7.03 -4.86
N ASP A 41 6.90 8.36 -4.94
CA ASP A 41 6.38 9.25 -3.91
C ASP A 41 4.86 9.40 -4.08
N LEU A 42 4.12 9.10 -3.01
CA LEU A 42 2.65 9.12 -2.98
C LEU A 42 2.11 10.00 -1.84
N ASP A 43 2.95 10.83 -1.21
CA ASP A 43 2.56 11.59 -0.02
C ASP A 43 1.34 12.50 -0.26
N ASP A 44 1.23 13.08 -1.46
CA ASP A 44 0.12 13.96 -1.83
C ASP A 44 -1.07 13.24 -2.50
N ILE A 45 -0.96 11.93 -2.78
CA ILE A 45 -1.98 11.22 -3.57
C ILE A 45 -3.36 11.25 -2.91
N ARG A 46 -3.40 11.20 -1.57
CA ARG A 46 -4.62 11.26 -0.78
C ARG A 46 -5.35 12.58 -0.98
N GLN A 47 -4.63 13.69 -1.13
CA GLN A 47 -5.22 15.00 -1.38
C GLN A 47 -5.81 15.10 -2.79
N TYR A 48 -5.09 14.58 -3.80
CA TYR A 48 -5.58 14.56 -5.18
C TYR A 48 -6.82 13.67 -5.35
N LEU A 49 -6.85 12.53 -4.66
CA LEU A 49 -7.94 11.56 -4.79
C LEU A 49 -9.13 11.82 -3.86
N ALA A 50 -8.97 12.68 -2.86
CA ALA A 50 -9.98 13.02 -1.86
C ALA A 50 -11.36 13.31 -2.47
N ASN A 51 -11.41 14.13 -3.54
CA ASN A 51 -12.67 14.54 -4.17
C ASN A 51 -13.40 13.42 -4.92
N PHE A 52 -12.73 12.28 -5.16
CA PHE A 52 -13.31 11.12 -5.84
C PHE A 52 -13.89 10.08 -4.88
N TYR A 53 -13.61 10.21 -3.58
CA TYR A 53 -14.18 9.33 -2.57
C TYR A 53 -15.53 9.85 -2.07
N SER A 54 -16.50 8.94 -1.94
CA SER A 54 -17.80 9.22 -1.33
C SER A 54 -17.63 9.64 0.13
N HIS A 55 -18.63 10.33 0.70
CA HIS A 55 -18.73 10.56 2.15
C HIS A 55 -19.59 9.50 2.86
N THR A 56 -20.19 8.56 2.11
CA THR A 56 -21.08 7.51 2.63
C THR A 56 -20.74 6.13 2.04
N GLY A 57 -20.91 5.05 2.83
CA GLY A 57 -20.75 3.66 2.39
C GLY A 57 -19.91 2.79 3.32
N ARG A 58 -19.15 1.83 2.76
CA ARG A 58 -18.07 1.08 3.46
C ARG A 58 -16.69 1.69 3.11
N PRO A 59 -15.79 1.90 4.09
CA PRO A 59 -14.45 2.42 3.82
C PRO A 59 -13.73 1.57 2.78
N SER A 60 -13.13 2.25 1.82
CA SER A 60 -12.33 1.67 0.75
C SER A 60 -10.91 1.36 1.22
N VAL A 61 -10.11 0.75 0.35
CA VAL A 61 -8.67 0.60 0.57
C VAL A 61 -7.98 1.97 0.48
N ASP A 62 -6.89 2.15 1.23
CA ASP A 62 -6.06 3.35 1.12
C ASP A 62 -5.61 3.56 -0.34
N PRO A 63 -5.83 4.73 -0.95
CA PRO A 63 -5.40 5.00 -2.32
C PRO A 63 -3.90 4.78 -2.53
N GLU A 64 -3.07 5.07 -1.53
CA GLU A 64 -1.64 4.83 -1.62
C GLU A 64 -1.33 3.33 -1.76
N LEU A 65 -1.96 2.51 -0.92
CA LEU A 65 -1.86 1.06 -0.97
C LEU A 65 -2.35 0.51 -2.32
N LEU A 66 -3.48 1.01 -2.80
CA LEU A 66 -4.07 0.60 -4.07
C LEU A 66 -3.11 0.81 -5.24
N ILE A 67 -2.46 1.98 -5.31
CA ILE A 67 -1.49 2.29 -6.37
C ILE A 67 -0.27 1.38 -6.27
N ARG A 68 0.26 1.17 -5.05
CA ARG A 68 1.37 0.25 -4.83
C ARG A 68 1.02 -1.17 -5.30
N MET A 69 -0.17 -1.67 -4.96
CA MET A 69 -0.65 -2.96 -5.42
C MET A 69 -0.71 -3.04 -6.95
N LEU A 70 -1.27 -2.02 -7.61
CA LEU A 70 -1.38 -1.99 -9.07
C LEU A 70 0.00 -1.97 -9.76
N LEU A 71 0.96 -1.22 -9.21
CA LEU A 71 2.33 -1.20 -9.72
C LEU A 71 2.98 -2.59 -9.61
N VAL A 72 2.83 -3.26 -8.47
CA VAL A 72 3.31 -4.63 -8.29
C VAL A 72 2.64 -5.56 -9.30
N GLY A 73 1.31 -5.51 -9.43
CA GLY A 73 0.58 -6.34 -10.39
C GLY A 73 1.07 -6.14 -11.83
N TYR A 74 1.33 -4.88 -12.21
CA TYR A 74 1.86 -4.57 -13.53
C TYR A 74 3.29 -5.10 -13.73
N CYS A 75 4.18 -4.86 -12.76
CA CYS A 75 5.58 -5.29 -12.81
C CYS A 75 5.75 -6.81 -12.84
N PHE A 76 4.93 -7.55 -12.09
CA PHE A 76 4.97 -9.02 -12.03
C PHE A 76 4.04 -9.70 -13.05
N GLY A 77 3.33 -8.92 -13.88
CA GLY A 77 2.42 -9.45 -14.90
C GLY A 77 1.17 -10.13 -14.33
N ILE A 78 0.81 -9.83 -13.07
CA ILE A 78 -0.37 -10.37 -12.40
C ILE A 78 -1.61 -9.61 -12.90
N ARG A 79 -2.44 -10.29 -13.69
CA ARG A 79 -3.67 -9.69 -14.26
C ARG A 79 -4.94 -9.94 -13.45
N SER A 80 -4.87 -10.77 -12.42
CA SER A 80 -6.01 -11.09 -11.57
C SER A 80 -5.90 -10.32 -10.27
N GLU A 81 -6.91 -9.49 -9.97
CA GLU A 81 -6.98 -8.71 -8.73
C GLU A 81 -6.95 -9.61 -7.49
N ARG A 82 -7.63 -10.77 -7.52
CA ARG A 82 -7.58 -11.73 -6.40
C ARG A 82 -6.17 -12.27 -6.17
N ARG A 83 -5.50 -12.73 -7.24
CA ARG A 83 -4.11 -13.19 -7.13
C ARG A 83 -3.19 -12.07 -6.69
N LEU A 84 -3.42 -10.85 -7.18
CA LEU A 84 -2.69 -9.68 -6.75
C LEU A 84 -2.83 -9.49 -5.25
N CYS A 85 -4.06 -9.48 -4.73
CA CYS A 85 -4.34 -9.37 -3.30
C CYS A 85 -3.63 -10.47 -2.51
N ASP A 86 -3.68 -11.73 -2.94
CA ASP A 86 -3.03 -12.86 -2.24
C ASP A 86 -1.50 -12.71 -2.22
N GLU A 87 -0.91 -12.24 -3.32
CA GLU A 87 0.54 -12.16 -3.52
C GLU A 87 1.15 -10.92 -2.86
N VAL A 88 0.46 -9.78 -2.94
CA VAL A 88 0.86 -8.57 -2.22
C VAL A 88 0.51 -8.61 -0.74
N HIS A 89 -0.37 -9.53 -0.28
CA HIS A 89 -0.74 -9.62 1.13
C HIS A 89 0.49 -9.78 2.02
N LEU A 90 1.39 -10.70 1.68
CA LEU A 90 2.64 -10.88 2.42
C LEU A 90 3.58 -9.68 2.22
N ILE A 91 3.76 -9.22 0.98
CA ILE A 91 4.69 -8.12 0.67
C ILE A 91 4.34 -6.82 1.42
N LEU A 92 3.05 -6.52 1.53
CA LEU A 92 2.53 -5.32 2.18
C LEU A 92 2.41 -5.50 3.70
N ALA A 93 2.04 -6.68 4.19
CA ALA A 93 2.01 -6.97 5.63
C ALA A 93 3.37 -6.84 6.31
N TYR A 94 4.46 -6.87 5.55
CA TYR A 94 5.83 -6.75 6.06
C TYR A 94 6.47 -5.38 5.88
N ARG A 95 5.81 -4.45 5.18
CA ARG A 95 6.39 -3.15 4.83
C ARG A 95 5.66 -1.97 5.47
N TRP A 96 4.52 -2.23 6.11
CA TRP A 96 3.53 -1.23 6.53
C TRP A 96 2.77 -1.68 7.78
#